data_AF-A0A820R3P9-F1
#
_entry.id   AF-A0A820R3P9-F1
#
_cell.length_a   1.000
_cell.length_b   1.000
_cell.length_c   1.000
_cell.angle_alpha   90.00
_cell.angle_beta   90.00
_cell.angle_gamma   90.00
#
_symmetry.space_group_name_H-M   'P 1'
#
loop_
_entity.id
_entity.type
_entity.pdbx_description
1 polymer ?
#
loop_
_entity_poly.entity_id
_entity_poly.type
_entity_poly.pdbx_seq_one_letter_code
_entity_poly.pdbx_strand_id
1 'polypeptide(L)'
;SPITEDEYLKILIFYSNIIQHIGEQYKVRQQVIATGIIYLKRFYARYPLKSIDPWLLCPTCLFLAAKVEEFSTLNHQRVCNAAAATYKKYVHLL
;
A
#
# COMPACT_ATOMS: atom_id res chain seq x y z
N SER A 1 19.60 -16.75 0.49
CA SER A 1 18.56 -17.79 0.40
C SER A 1 17.39 -17.22 -0.38
N PRO A 2 16.65 -18.00 -1.18
CA PRO A 2 15.37 -17.53 -1.71
C PRO A 2 14.41 -17.22 -0.54
N ILE A 3 13.57 -16.19 -0.70
CA ILE A 3 12.55 -15.81 0.29
C ILE A 3 11.58 -16.99 0.45
N THR A 4 11.34 -17.40 1.69
CA THR A 4 10.36 -18.45 2.00
C THR A 4 8.93 -17.94 1.82
N GLU A 5 7.96 -18.85 1.67
CA GLU A 5 6.55 -18.48 1.57
C GLU A 5 6.06 -17.72 2.81
N ASP A 6 6.47 -18.14 4.00
CA ASP A 6 6.11 -17.47 5.26
C ASP A 6 6.65 -16.04 5.34
N GLU A 7 7.90 -15.81 4.91
CA GLU A 7 8.48 -14.46 4.84
C GLU A 7 7.74 -13.60 3.82
N TYR A 8 7.40 -14.16 2.67
CA TYR A 8 6.62 -13.48 1.65
C TYR A 8 5.24 -13.05 2.16
N LEU A 9 4.54 -13.93 2.89
CA LEU A 9 3.25 -13.60 3.50
C LEU A 9 3.38 -12.51 4.57
N LYS A 10 4.41 -12.57 5.42
CA LYS A 10 4.68 -11.51 6.42
C LYS A 10 4.93 -10.16 5.75
N ILE A 11 5.69 -10.13 4.65
CA ILE A 11 5.92 -8.92 3.84
C ILE A 11 4.59 -8.36 3.33
N LEU A 12 3.73 -9.19 2.73
CA LEU A 12 2.44 -8.74 2.22
C LEU A 12 1.50 -8.23 3.32
N ILE A 13 1.50 -8.86 4.50
CA ILE A 13 0.73 -8.40 5.66
C ILE A 13 1.24 -7.03 6.12
N PHE A 14 2.56 -6.86 6.26
CA PHE A 14 3.16 -5.60 6.63
C PHE A 14 2.75 -4.46 5.70
N TYR A 15 2.89 -4.66 4.38
CA TYR A 15 2.54 -3.63 3.40
C TYR A 15 1.04 -3.41 3.23
N SER A 16 0.20 -4.43 3.51
CA SER A 16 -1.25 -4.24 3.62
C SER A 16 -1.59 -3.31 4.79
N ASN A 17 -0.90 -3.44 5.93
CA ASN A 17 -1.07 -2.56 7.08
C ASN A 17 -0.59 -1.13 6.80
N ILE A 18 0.42 -0.94 5.94
CA ILE A 18 0.82 0.39 5.47
C ILE A 18 -0.32 1.06 4.69
N ILE A 19 -0.98 0.34 3.77
CA ILE A 19 -2.15 0.84 3.03
C ILE A 19 -3.29 1.19 4.00
N GLN A 20 -3.58 0.31 4.96
CA GLN A 20 -4.59 0.55 6.00
C GLN A 20 -4.28 1.83 6.78
N HIS A 21 -3.05 1.96 7.28
CA HIS A 21 -2.63 3.11 8.08
C HIS A 21 -2.78 4.42 7.29
N ILE A 22 -2.28 4.46 6.05
CA ILE A 22 -2.44 5.64 5.19
C ILE A 22 -3.93 5.95 4.97
N GLY A 23 -4.75 4.95 4.65
CA GLY A 23 -6.18 5.14 4.43
C GLY A 23 -6.89 5.75 5.65
N GLU A 24 -6.60 5.24 6.85
CA GLU A 24 -7.18 5.73 8.10
C GLU A 24 -6.76 7.16 8.44
N GLN A 25 -5.47 7.52 8.24
CA GLN A 25 -4.98 8.88 8.46
C GLN A 25 -5.77 9.91 7.64
N TYR A 26 -6.21 9.54 6.44
CA TYR A 26 -6.96 10.42 5.53
C TYR A 26 -8.47 10.20 5.55
N LYS A 27 -8.98 9.39 6.49
CA LYS A 27 -10.41 9.05 6.63
C LYS A 27 -11.01 8.49 5.33
N VAL A 28 -10.23 7.69 4.62
CA VAL A 28 -10.67 6.97 3.42
C VAL A 28 -11.67 5.88 3.82
N ARG A 29 -12.68 5.61 2.98
CA ARG A 29 -13.67 4.55 3.23
C ARG A 29 -13.00 3.17 3.22
N GLN A 30 -13.41 2.27 4.10
CA GLN A 30 -12.84 0.92 4.19
C GLN A 30 -12.94 0.14 2.86
N GLN A 31 -14.01 0.32 2.08
CA GLN A 31 -14.13 -0.25 0.74
C GLN A 31 -12.95 0.12 -0.17
N VAL A 32 -12.54 1.38 -0.17
CA VAL A 32 -11.42 1.88 -0.97
C VAL A 32 -10.09 1.30 -0.47
N ILE A 33 -9.92 1.22 0.85
CA ILE A 33 -8.70 0.65 1.47
C ILE A 33 -8.59 -0.84 1.11
N ALA A 34 -9.69 -1.59 1.24
CA ALA A 34 -9.75 -3.00 0.89
C ALA A 34 -9.42 -3.23 -0.59
N THR A 35 -9.96 -2.41 -1.49
CA THR A 35 -9.64 -2.46 -2.92
C THR A 35 -8.15 -2.19 -3.18
N GLY A 36 -7.55 -1.21 -2.49
CA GLY A 36 -6.11 -0.95 -2.56
C GLY A 36 -5.25 -2.14 -2.09
N ILE A 37 -5.62 -2.80 -1.00
CA ILE A 37 -4.94 -4.00 -0.50
C ILE A 37 -5.04 -5.15 -1.51
N ILE A 38 -6.19 -5.32 -2.17
CA ILE A 38 -6.35 -6.32 -3.23
C ILE A 38 -5.45 -6.02 -4.42
N TYR A 39 -5.27 -4.76 -4.81
CA TYR A 39 -4.32 -4.40 -5.88
C TYR A 39 -2.88 -4.77 -5.53
N LEU A 40 -2.42 -4.51 -4.30
CA LEU A 40 -1.10 -4.92 -3.82
C LEU A 40 -0.91 -6.44 -3.94
N LYS A 41 -1.87 -7.22 -3.40
CA LYS A 41 -1.81 -8.68 -3.41
C LYS A 41 -1.85 -9.25 -4.82
N ARG A 42 -2.71 -8.71 -5.69
CA ARG A 42 -2.79 -9.14 -7.10
C ARG A 42 -1.54 -8.81 -7.89
N PHE A 43 -0.90 -7.67 -7.61
CA PHE A 43 0.36 -7.30 -8.26
C PHE A 43 1.45 -8.33 -7.93
N TYR A 44 1.69 -8.60 -6.64
CA TYR A 44 2.76 -9.52 -6.25
C TYR A 44 2.42 -11.01 -6.47
N ALA A 45 1.14 -11.36 -6.62
CA ALA A 45 0.76 -12.69 -7.11
C ALA A 45 1.22 -12.94 -8.56
N ARG A 46 1.44 -11.89 -9.36
CA ARG A 46 1.83 -11.98 -10.77
C ARG A 46 3.28 -11.58 -11.03
N TYR A 47 3.83 -10.68 -10.22
CA TYR A 47 5.17 -10.14 -10.38
C TYR A 47 6.01 -10.38 -9.13
N PRO A 48 7.31 -10.73 -9.25
CA PRO A 48 8.15 -10.98 -8.09
C PRO A 48 8.31 -9.72 -7.21
N LEU A 49 8.57 -9.88 -5.91
CA LEU A 49 8.74 -8.74 -4.98
C LEU A 49 9.81 -7.73 -5.43
N LYS A 50 10.84 -8.17 -6.15
CA LYS A 50 11.91 -7.32 -6.69
C LYS A 50 11.49 -6.40 -7.86
N SER A 51 10.26 -6.53 -8.36
CA SER A 51 9.82 -5.81 -9.56
C SER A 51 9.59 -4.32 -9.30
N ILE A 52 8.91 -4.02 -8.20
CA ILE A 52 8.58 -2.65 -7.76
C ILE A 52 8.72 -2.61 -6.25
N ASP A 53 9.32 -1.53 -5.75
CA ASP A 53 9.41 -1.25 -4.32
C ASP A 53 8.00 -1.14 -3.70
N PRO A 54 7.65 -2.00 -2.72
CA PRO A 54 6.35 -1.95 -2.07
C PRO A 54 6.02 -0.58 -1.44
N TRP A 55 7.03 0.20 -1.01
CA TRP A 55 6.83 1.54 -0.45
C TRP A 55 6.25 2.53 -1.46
N LEU A 56 6.58 2.35 -2.74
CA LEU A 56 6.01 3.14 -3.85
C LEU A 56 4.67 2.54 -4.31
N LEU A 57 4.54 1.21 -4.26
CA LEU A 57 3.34 0.52 -4.74
C LEU A 57 2.13 0.74 -3.82
N CYS A 58 2.29 0.66 -2.50
CA CYS A 58 1.21 0.85 -1.52
C CYS A 58 0.40 2.15 -1.73
N PRO A 59 1.03 3.35 -1.75
CA PRO A 59 0.29 4.60 -1.98
C PRO A 59 -0.32 4.68 -3.38
N THR A 60 0.34 4.09 -4.38
CA THR A 60 -0.18 4.00 -5.76
C THR A 60 -1.45 3.15 -5.83
N CYS A 61 -1.47 2.00 -5.16
CA CYS A 61 -2.64 1.13 -5.06
C CYS A 61 -3.82 1.85 -4.40
N LEU A 62 -3.58 2.57 -3.30
CA LEU A 62 -4.63 3.32 -2.61
C LEU A 62 -5.18 4.47 -3.45
N PHE A 63 -4.31 5.19 -4.16
CA PHE A 63 -4.74 6.26 -5.06
C PHE A 63 -5.58 5.73 -6.22
N LEU A 64 -5.15 4.63 -6.85
CA LEU A 64 -5.90 3.99 -7.92
C LEU A 64 -7.26 3.49 -7.41
N ALA A 65 -7.29 2.84 -6.24
CA ALA A 65 -8.53 2.38 -5.62
C ALA A 65 -9.50 3.53 -5.35
N ALA A 66 -9.01 4.67 -4.87
CA ALA A 66 -9.85 5.85 -4.65
C ALA A 66 -10.49 6.36 -5.95
N LYS A 67 -9.80 6.26 -7.09
CA LYS A 67 -10.36 6.63 -8.40
C LYS A 67 -11.42 5.63 -8.86
N VAL A 68 -11.17 4.34 -8.72
CA VAL A 68 -12.09 3.27 -9.15
C VAL A 68 -13.36 3.24 -8.31
N GLU A 69 -13.24 3.50 -7.01
CA GLU A 69 -14.36 3.51 -6.05
C GLU A 69 -15.04 4.88 -5.93
N GLU A 70 -14.77 5.79 -6.87
CA GLU A 70 -15.35 7.13 -6.96
C GLU A 70 -15.17 7.99 -5.69
N PHE A 71 -14.05 7.79 -4.97
CA PHE A 71 -13.66 8.58 -3.81
C PHE A 71 -12.77 9.76 -4.21
N SER A 72 -13.40 10.93 -4.40
CA SER A 72 -12.76 12.13 -4.95
C SER A 72 -11.88 12.92 -3.98
N THR A 73 -12.01 12.70 -2.66
CA THR A 73 -11.31 13.50 -1.63
C THR A 73 -9.80 13.23 -1.57
N LEU A 74 -9.33 12.10 -2.11
CA LEU A 74 -7.92 11.73 -2.13
C LEU A 74 -7.27 12.25 -3.43
N ASN A 75 -6.36 13.22 -3.31
CA ASN A 75 -5.59 13.78 -4.43
C ASN A 75 -4.12 13.30 -4.40
N HIS A 76 -3.38 13.51 -5.50
CA HIS A 76 -2.01 13.01 -5.62
C HIS A 76 -1.08 13.58 -4.54
N GLN A 77 -1.20 14.86 -4.20
CA GLN A 77 -0.34 15.50 -3.19
C GLN A 77 -0.54 14.89 -1.81
N ARG A 78 -1.79 14.65 -1.42
CA ARG A 78 -2.12 14.01 -0.13
C ARG A 78 -1.54 12.61 -0.06
N VAL A 79 -1.61 11.84 -1.13
CA VAL A 79 -1.04 10.49 -1.19
C VAL A 79 0.48 10.51 -1.10
N CYS A 80 1.16 11.40 -1.83
CA CYS A 80 2.62 11.53 -1.76
C CYS A 80 3.08 11.96 -0.35
N ASN A 81 2.39 12.93 0.25
CA ASN A 81 2.69 13.40 1.60
C ASN A 81 2.47 12.29 2.64
N ALA A 82 1.38 11.51 2.49
CA ALA A 82 1.11 10.36 3.33
C ALA A 82 2.23 9.32 3.25
N ALA A 83 2.60 8.95 2.03
CA ALA A 83 3.66 7.98 1.77
C ALA A 83 4.98 8.41 2.39
N ALA A 84 5.37 9.68 2.21
CA ALA A 84 6.60 10.22 2.79
C ALA A 84 6.57 10.24 4.33
N ALA A 85 5.44 10.64 4.92
CA ALA A 85 5.27 10.66 6.38
C ALA A 85 5.28 9.25 6.97
N THR A 86 4.59 8.30 6.34
CA THR A 86 4.59 6.90 6.74
C THR A 86 5.99 6.29 6.57
N TYR A 87 6.66 6.50 5.44
CA TYR A 87 8.02 6.01 5.24
C TYR A 87 8.97 6.48 6.36
N LYS A 88 8.98 7.78 6.67
CA LYS A 88 9.79 8.32 7.79
C LYS A 88 9.47 7.67 9.14
N LYS A 89 8.21 7.31 9.37
CA LYS A 89 7.79 6.62 10.59
C LYS A 89 8.34 5.20 10.66
N TYR A 90 8.49 4.50 9.55
CA TYR A 90 8.90 3.08 9.53
C TYR A 90 10.35 2.86 9.07
N VAL A 91 11.05 3.89 8.59
CA VAL A 91 12.42 3.76 8.04
C VAL A 91 13.42 3.17 9.04
N HIS A 92 13.19 3.35 10.35
CA HIS A 92 14.04 2.78 11.39
C HIS A 92 13.83 1.27 11.62
N LEU A 93 12.81 0.68 11.00
CA LEU A 93 12.48 -0.75 11.06
C LEU A 93 12.86 -1.48 9.76
N LEU A 94 13.38 -0.76 8.76
CA LEU A 94 13.83 -1.27 7.46
C LEU A 94 15.35 -1.44 7.48
#